data_AF-A0A941R2S8-F1
#
_entry.id   AF-A0A941R2S8-F1
#
_cell.length_a   1.000
_cell.length_b   1.000
_cell.length_c   1.000
_cell.angle_alpha   90.00
_cell.angle_beta   90.00
_cell.angle_gamma   90.00
#
_symmetry.space_group_name_H-M   'P 1'
#
loop_
_entity.id
_entity.type
_entity.pdbx_description
1 polymer ?
#
loop_
_entity_poly.entity_id
_entity_poly.type
_entity_poly.pdbx_seq_one_letter_code
_entity_poly.pdbx_strand_id
1 'polypeptide(L)'
;MKILKFGGTSVGSENAIRKVAEIIRTQKQQVVIITSAVGGVTDQLVKIGELAAKADERYEVLLSKLVTLHKELYLSLTGKKPDETFHQIILELQEICKGVELIKELTPRSFDYILSIGERLSSLILNDFFIVEGLDIQLFDSRFIIKTDDNFGNANVEFTETNKRIKEAKKSFKRINLFPGFIASNNDSVTTTLGRGGSDYTAAILAAALDVEEFEIWTDVDGLMTANTRIVKNSKVIEHVTYEEAMQLSHF
;
A
#
# COMPACT_ATOMS: atom_id res chain seq x y z
N MET A 1 14.23 -16.50 -1.70
CA MET A 1 12.99 -15.73 -1.41
C MET A 1 13.08 -14.45 -2.22
N LYS A 2 11.98 -13.93 -2.74
CA LYS A 2 11.98 -12.67 -3.52
C LYS A 2 10.95 -11.69 -2.99
N ILE A 3 11.25 -10.41 -3.10
CA ILE A 3 10.32 -9.32 -2.77
C ILE A 3 9.82 -8.65 -4.04
N LEU A 4 8.51 -8.53 -4.17
CA LEU A 4 7.82 -7.90 -5.30
C LEU A 4 6.97 -6.74 -4.77
N LYS A 5 7.20 -5.53 -5.27
CA LYS A 5 6.33 -4.38 -4.96
C LYS A 5 5.48 -4.04 -6.17
N PHE A 6 4.17 -3.94 -5.98
CA PHE A 6 3.22 -3.47 -6.99
C PHE A 6 2.72 -2.06 -6.66
N GLY A 7 2.87 -1.15 -7.63
CA GLY A 7 2.36 0.22 -7.53
C GLY A 7 0.84 0.31 -7.68
N GLY A 8 0.27 1.48 -7.39
CA GLY A 8 -1.18 1.67 -7.44
C GLY A 8 -1.80 1.48 -8.83
N THR A 9 -1.06 1.76 -9.90
CA THR A 9 -1.47 1.47 -11.28
C THR A 9 -1.48 -0.03 -11.56
N SER A 10 -0.51 -0.78 -11.02
CA SER A 10 -0.42 -2.24 -11.13
C SER A 10 -1.56 -2.96 -10.40
N VAL A 11 -2.20 -2.31 -9.44
CA VAL A 11 -3.40 -2.82 -8.73
C VAL A 11 -4.64 -1.95 -8.97
N GLY A 12 -4.64 -1.13 -10.03
CA GLY A 12 -5.66 -0.11 -10.28
C GLY A 12 -6.94 -0.62 -10.94
N SER A 13 -6.96 -1.87 -11.40
CA SER A 13 -8.11 -2.48 -12.08
C SER A 13 -8.09 -4.00 -11.95
N GLU A 14 -9.23 -4.64 -12.19
CA GLU A 14 -9.34 -6.10 -12.22
C GLU A 14 -8.30 -6.73 -13.16
N ASN A 15 -8.19 -6.22 -14.39
CA ASN A 15 -7.23 -6.74 -15.38
C ASN A 15 -5.78 -6.61 -14.90
N ALA A 16 -5.43 -5.51 -14.24
CA ALA A 16 -4.09 -5.31 -13.70
C ALA A 16 -3.81 -6.30 -12.56
N ILE A 17 -4.76 -6.49 -11.64
CA ILE A 17 -4.64 -7.44 -10.52
C ILE A 17 -4.56 -8.89 -11.03
N ARG A 18 -5.28 -9.25 -12.09
CA ARG A 18 -5.16 -10.57 -12.73
C ARG A 18 -3.76 -10.81 -13.31
N LYS A 19 -3.16 -9.80 -13.95
CA LYS A 19 -1.75 -9.88 -14.40
C LYS A 19 -0.78 -10.03 -13.23
N VAL A 20 -1.03 -9.36 -12.12
CA VAL A 20 -0.25 -9.55 -10.89
C VAL A 20 -0.34 -11.01 -10.42
N ALA A 21 -1.52 -11.64 -10.45
CA ALA A 21 -1.67 -13.06 -10.13
C ALA A 21 -0.85 -13.96 -11.05
N GLU A 22 -0.83 -13.67 -12.36
CA GLU A 22 -0.02 -14.40 -13.34
C GLU A 22 1.48 -14.29 -13.01
N ILE A 23 1.96 -13.08 -12.72
CA ILE A 23 3.36 -12.84 -12.33
C ILE A 23 3.70 -13.67 -11.08
N ILE A 24 2.84 -13.66 -10.06
CA ILE A 24 3.04 -14.41 -8.82
C ILE A 24 3.06 -15.93 -9.06
N ARG A 25 2.19 -16.45 -9.93
CA ARG A 25 2.14 -17.88 -10.28
C ARG A 25 3.42 -18.39 -10.92
N THR A 26 4.13 -17.55 -11.67
CA THR A 26 5.41 -17.94 -12.29
C THR A 26 6.56 -18.06 -11.29
N GLN A 27 6.38 -17.57 -10.05
CA GLN A 27 7.43 -17.56 -9.05
C GLN A 27 7.65 -18.95 -8.46
N LYS A 28 8.86 -19.47 -8.64
CA LYS A 28 9.26 -20.82 -8.16
C LYS A 28 9.68 -20.86 -6.69
N GLN A 29 9.96 -19.71 -6.09
CA GLN A 29 10.37 -19.57 -4.70
C GLN A 29 9.29 -18.90 -3.83
N GLN A 30 9.51 -18.88 -2.52
CA GLN A 30 8.69 -18.09 -1.57
C GLN A 30 8.80 -16.61 -1.90
N VAL A 31 7.67 -15.90 -1.88
CA VAL A 31 7.59 -14.47 -2.21
C VAL A 31 6.96 -13.65 -1.10
N VAL A 32 7.48 -12.43 -0.95
CA VAL A 32 6.88 -11.35 -0.15
C VAL A 32 6.39 -10.29 -1.12
N ILE A 33 5.14 -9.88 -0.98
CA ILE A 33 4.48 -8.93 -1.86
C ILE A 33 4.17 -7.68 -1.06
N ILE A 34 4.50 -6.52 -1.62
CA ILE A 34 4.09 -5.22 -1.11
C ILE A 34 3.12 -4.61 -2.11
N THR A 35 1.95 -4.17 -1.65
CA THR A 35 0.98 -3.48 -2.51
C THR A 35 0.70 -2.07 -2.01
N SER A 36 0.53 -1.14 -2.95
CA SER A 36 -0.01 0.19 -2.65
C SER A 36 -1.54 0.16 -2.70
N ALA A 37 -2.19 1.25 -2.29
CA ALA A 37 -3.61 1.46 -2.57
C ALA A 37 -3.94 1.36 -4.07
N VAL A 38 -5.20 1.03 -4.39
CA VAL A 38 -5.73 1.06 -5.76
C VAL A 38 -5.52 2.46 -6.37
N GLY A 39 -5.14 2.53 -7.64
CA GLY A 39 -4.78 3.78 -8.33
C GLY A 39 -5.77 4.93 -8.08
N GLY A 40 -5.24 6.06 -7.59
CA GLY A 40 -6.01 7.27 -7.28
C GLY A 40 -6.76 7.27 -5.95
N VAL A 41 -6.79 6.16 -5.20
CA VAL A 41 -7.50 6.09 -3.91
C VAL A 41 -6.84 6.95 -2.84
N THR A 42 -5.50 6.98 -2.76
CA THR A 42 -4.80 7.83 -1.79
C THR A 42 -5.14 9.31 -1.99
N ASP A 43 -5.15 9.80 -3.23
CA ASP A 43 -5.54 11.18 -3.55
C ASP A 43 -7.02 11.46 -3.21
N GLN A 44 -7.90 10.47 -3.39
CA GLN A 44 -9.30 10.59 -2.96
C GLN A 44 -9.41 10.67 -1.43
N LEU A 45 -8.65 9.87 -0.69
CA LEU A 45 -8.61 9.88 0.78
C LEU A 45 -8.07 11.22 1.31
N VAL A 46 -7.04 11.78 0.67
CA VAL A 46 -6.56 13.15 0.94
C VAL A 46 -7.73 14.13 0.87
N LYS A 47 -8.44 14.12 -0.28
CA LYS A 47 -9.55 15.04 -0.53
C LYS A 47 -10.74 14.82 0.42
N ILE A 48 -11.05 13.57 0.76
CA ILE A 48 -12.10 13.23 1.73
C ILE A 48 -11.75 13.84 3.09
N GLY A 49 -10.54 13.62 3.59
CA GLY A 49 -10.11 14.18 4.89
C GLY A 49 -10.18 15.71 4.91
N GLU A 50 -9.65 16.37 3.88
CA GLU A 50 -9.66 17.84 3.78
C GLU A 50 -11.07 18.45 3.71
N LEU A 51 -12.01 17.79 3.01
CA LEU A 51 -13.40 18.23 2.92
C LEU A 51 -14.16 17.96 4.22
N ALA A 52 -13.91 16.81 4.86
CA ALA A 52 -14.48 16.48 6.16
C ALA A 52 -14.08 17.56 7.19
N ALA A 53 -12.81 17.96 7.26
CA ALA A 53 -12.35 19.02 8.18
C ALA A 53 -13.03 20.38 7.94
N LYS A 54 -13.52 20.63 6.73
CA LYS A 54 -14.25 21.86 6.37
C LYS A 54 -15.76 21.74 6.59
N ALA A 55 -16.23 20.61 7.14
CA ALA A 55 -17.64 20.23 7.23
C ALA A 55 -18.38 20.36 5.88
N ASP A 56 -17.70 19.96 4.81
CA ASP A 56 -18.21 20.06 3.45
C ASP A 56 -18.81 18.71 3.01
N GLU A 57 -20.15 18.66 2.91
CA GLU A 57 -20.93 17.44 2.59
C GLU A 57 -20.46 16.70 1.33
N ARG A 58 -19.68 17.35 0.43
CA ARG A 58 -19.06 16.68 -0.72
C ARG A 58 -18.13 15.53 -0.31
N TYR A 59 -17.60 15.51 0.92
CA TYR A 59 -16.78 14.39 1.40
C TYR A 59 -17.59 13.08 1.45
N GLU A 60 -18.88 13.12 1.83
CA GLU A 60 -19.74 11.94 1.90
C GLU A 60 -19.99 11.34 0.51
N VAL A 61 -20.15 12.20 -0.50
CA VAL A 61 -20.29 11.78 -1.90
C VAL A 61 -19.01 11.09 -2.39
N LEU A 62 -17.84 11.61 -2.05
CA LEU A 62 -16.56 10.99 -2.41
C LEU A 62 -16.34 9.68 -1.66
N LEU A 63 -16.66 9.63 -0.37
CA LEU A 63 -16.59 8.42 0.44
C LEU A 63 -17.49 7.33 -0.15
N SER A 64 -18.75 7.66 -0.47
CA SER A 64 -19.66 6.70 -1.09
C SER A 64 -19.13 6.17 -2.42
N LYS A 65 -18.52 7.01 -3.26
CA LYS A 65 -17.89 6.58 -4.51
C LYS A 65 -16.70 5.65 -4.26
N LEU A 66 -15.86 5.97 -3.29
CA LEU A 66 -14.73 5.13 -2.88
C LEU A 66 -15.22 3.75 -2.39
N VAL A 67 -16.26 3.72 -1.56
CA VAL A 67 -16.87 2.46 -1.09
C VAL A 67 -17.42 1.64 -2.24
N THR A 68 -18.17 2.26 -3.16
CA THR A 68 -18.72 1.58 -4.34
C THR A 68 -17.60 0.99 -5.21
N LEU A 69 -16.56 1.79 -5.52
CA LEU A 69 -15.40 1.34 -6.28
C LEU A 69 -14.79 0.06 -5.70
N HIS A 70 -14.54 0.03 -4.39
CA HIS A 70 -13.92 -1.12 -3.74
C HIS A 70 -14.86 -2.33 -3.65
N LYS A 71 -16.18 -2.11 -3.46
CA LYS A 71 -17.17 -3.19 -3.47
C LYS A 71 -17.29 -3.85 -4.85
N GLU A 72 -17.30 -3.04 -5.91
CA GLU A 72 -17.34 -3.51 -7.30
C GLU A 72 -16.07 -4.29 -7.64
N LEU A 73 -14.90 -3.75 -7.28
CA LEU A 73 -13.62 -4.42 -7.49
C LEU A 73 -13.53 -5.76 -6.73
N TYR A 74 -13.93 -5.78 -5.46
CA TYR A 74 -13.97 -7.00 -4.66
C TYR A 74 -14.88 -8.04 -5.31
N LEU A 75 -16.09 -7.65 -5.73
CA LEU A 75 -17.04 -8.55 -6.37
C LEU A 75 -16.51 -9.09 -7.71
N SER A 76 -15.91 -8.24 -8.53
CA SER A 76 -15.43 -8.64 -9.86
C SER A 76 -14.23 -9.61 -9.77
N LEU A 77 -13.36 -9.43 -8.79
CA LEU A 77 -12.22 -10.31 -8.55
C LEU A 77 -12.61 -11.64 -7.90
N THR A 78 -13.42 -11.58 -6.84
CA THR A 78 -13.68 -12.75 -5.97
C THR A 78 -14.95 -13.51 -6.33
N GLY A 79 -15.86 -12.89 -7.10
CA GLY A 79 -17.22 -13.40 -7.33
C GLY A 79 -18.11 -13.38 -6.07
N LYS A 80 -17.66 -12.77 -4.98
CA LYS A 80 -18.34 -12.75 -3.67
C LYS A 80 -18.60 -11.32 -3.23
N LYS A 81 -19.53 -11.14 -2.29
CA LYS A 81 -19.67 -9.87 -1.58
C LYS A 81 -18.55 -9.71 -0.55
N PRO A 82 -18.11 -8.48 -0.23
CA PRO A 82 -17.14 -8.25 0.83
C PRO A 82 -17.61 -8.78 2.18
N ASP A 83 -16.66 -9.19 3.00
CA ASP A 83 -16.90 -9.75 4.32
C ASP A 83 -17.01 -8.68 5.42
N GLU A 84 -17.07 -9.13 6.67
CA GLU A 84 -17.12 -8.26 7.85
C GLU A 84 -15.85 -7.42 8.00
N THR A 85 -14.67 -7.98 7.70
CA THR A 85 -13.37 -7.29 7.77
C THR A 85 -13.37 -6.06 6.86
N PHE A 86 -13.84 -6.22 5.62
CA PHE A 86 -13.97 -5.10 4.68
C PHE A 86 -14.93 -4.04 5.23
N HIS A 87 -16.10 -4.46 5.73
CA HIS A 87 -17.10 -3.53 6.25
C HIS A 87 -16.61 -2.77 7.48
N GLN A 88 -15.80 -3.41 8.34
CA GLN A 88 -15.17 -2.76 9.48
C GLN A 88 -14.18 -1.67 9.06
N ILE A 89 -13.34 -1.93 8.04
CA ILE A 89 -12.42 -0.91 7.52
C ILE A 89 -13.19 0.31 6.96
N ILE A 90 -14.31 0.07 6.27
CA ILE A 90 -15.16 1.17 5.78
C ILE A 90 -15.82 1.93 6.93
N LEU A 91 -16.31 1.24 7.94
CA LEU A 91 -16.91 1.87 9.12
C LEU A 91 -15.90 2.76 9.84
N GLU A 92 -14.68 2.28 10.04
CA GLU A 92 -13.60 3.07 10.64
C GLU A 92 -13.32 4.36 9.83
N LEU A 93 -13.30 4.29 8.50
CA LEU A 93 -13.15 5.48 7.64
C LEU A 93 -14.32 6.46 7.82
N GLN A 94 -15.55 5.96 7.90
CA GLN A 94 -16.74 6.78 8.11
C GLN A 94 -16.71 7.48 9.48
N GLU A 95 -16.37 6.74 10.54
CA GLU A 95 -16.31 7.26 11.90
C GLU A 95 -15.22 8.32 12.06
N ILE A 96 -14.01 8.08 11.53
CA ILE A 96 -12.93 9.08 11.61
C ILE A 96 -13.28 10.34 10.81
N CYS A 97 -13.88 10.21 9.62
CA CYS A 97 -14.33 11.36 8.83
C CYS A 97 -15.42 12.14 9.57
N LYS A 98 -16.37 11.45 10.22
CA LYS A 98 -17.41 12.11 11.00
C LYS A 98 -16.84 12.82 12.22
N GLY A 99 -15.87 12.22 12.91
CA GLY A 99 -15.15 12.87 14.01
C GLY A 99 -14.43 14.14 13.55
N VAL A 100 -13.70 14.06 12.43
CA VAL A 100 -13.02 15.22 11.81
C VAL A 100 -14.02 16.32 11.41
N GLU A 101 -15.19 15.97 10.88
CA GLU A 101 -16.26 16.92 10.54
C GLU A 101 -16.82 17.65 11.76
N LEU A 102 -17.08 16.92 12.85
CA LEU A 102 -17.65 17.48 14.08
C LEU A 102 -16.67 18.43 14.78
N ILE A 103 -15.39 18.08 14.79
CA ILE A 103 -14.33 18.87 15.43
C ILE A 103 -13.85 20.00 14.49
N LYS A 104 -14.00 19.84 13.17
CA LYS A 104 -13.48 20.74 12.12
C LYS A 104 -11.96 20.86 12.14
N GLU A 105 -11.30 19.77 12.48
CA GLU A 105 -9.84 19.68 12.57
C GLU A 105 -9.36 18.34 12.02
N LEU A 106 -8.39 18.39 11.11
CA LEU A 106 -7.69 17.23 10.59
C LEU A 106 -6.25 17.28 11.09
N THR A 107 -5.97 16.57 12.19
CA THR A 107 -4.62 16.43 12.70
C THR A 107 -3.78 15.51 11.80
N PRO A 108 -2.45 15.64 11.77
CA PRO A 108 -1.58 14.71 11.05
C PRO A 108 -1.82 13.23 11.43
N ARG A 109 -2.08 12.97 12.72
CA ARG A 109 -2.43 11.64 13.22
C ARG A 109 -3.71 11.08 12.61
N SER A 110 -4.79 11.86 12.62
CA SER A 110 -6.06 11.47 12.01
C SER A 110 -5.91 11.31 10.50
N PHE A 111 -5.05 12.12 9.89
CA PHE A 111 -4.79 12.06 8.46
C PHE A 111 -4.06 10.78 8.05
N ASP A 112 -3.00 10.41 8.75
CA ASP A 112 -2.31 9.12 8.54
C ASP A 112 -3.27 7.93 8.65
N TYR A 113 -4.20 7.98 9.62
CA TYR A 113 -5.22 6.96 9.76
C TYR A 113 -6.14 6.88 8.54
N ILE A 114 -6.67 8.02 8.07
CA ILE A 114 -7.51 8.10 6.86
C ILE A 114 -6.77 7.55 5.64
N LEU A 115 -5.51 7.96 5.44
CA LEU A 115 -4.72 7.53 4.29
C LEU A 115 -4.46 6.02 4.31
N SER A 116 -4.25 5.44 5.50
CA SER A 116 -3.97 4.00 5.64
C SER A 116 -5.07 3.08 5.11
N ILE A 117 -6.30 3.60 5.01
CA ILE A 117 -7.46 2.83 4.54
C ILE A 117 -7.24 2.31 3.11
N GLY A 118 -6.55 3.08 2.26
CA GLY A 118 -6.30 2.69 0.87
C GLY A 118 -5.53 1.37 0.78
N GLU A 119 -4.38 1.30 1.44
CA GLU A 119 -3.52 0.11 1.44
C GLU A 119 -4.19 -1.06 2.16
N ARG A 120 -4.89 -0.80 3.28
CA ARG A 120 -5.64 -1.84 4.00
C ARG A 120 -6.70 -2.49 3.12
N LEU A 121 -7.55 -1.70 2.46
CA LEU A 121 -8.58 -2.23 1.55
C LEU A 121 -7.96 -2.96 0.36
N SER A 122 -6.94 -2.38 -0.29
CA SER A 122 -6.30 -3.01 -1.44
C SER A 122 -5.69 -4.37 -1.10
N SER A 123 -4.97 -4.45 0.02
CA SER A 123 -4.31 -5.67 0.47
C SER A 123 -5.31 -6.76 0.86
N LEU A 124 -6.43 -6.39 1.47
CA LEU A 124 -7.53 -7.32 1.78
C LEU A 124 -8.15 -7.90 0.50
N ILE A 125 -8.51 -7.02 -0.45
CA ILE A 125 -9.09 -7.44 -1.75
C ILE A 125 -8.13 -8.39 -2.48
N LEU A 126 -6.83 -8.05 -2.54
CA LEU A 126 -5.82 -8.88 -3.19
C LEU A 126 -5.66 -10.23 -2.50
N ASN A 127 -5.61 -10.26 -1.17
CA ASN A 127 -5.53 -11.49 -0.39
C ASN A 127 -6.69 -12.43 -0.71
N ASP A 128 -7.93 -11.92 -0.65
CA ASP A 128 -9.11 -12.74 -0.81
C ASP A 128 -9.28 -13.22 -2.25
N PHE A 129 -8.91 -12.38 -3.22
CA PHE A 129 -8.80 -12.79 -4.62
C PHE A 129 -7.79 -13.92 -4.80
N PHE A 130 -6.58 -13.79 -4.26
CA PHE A 130 -5.56 -14.83 -4.38
C PHE A 130 -5.97 -16.15 -3.69
N ILE A 131 -6.70 -16.09 -2.59
CA ILE A 131 -7.29 -17.28 -1.96
C ILE A 131 -8.30 -17.96 -2.90
N VAL A 132 -9.20 -17.19 -3.52
CA VAL A 132 -10.18 -17.72 -4.50
C VAL A 132 -9.47 -18.36 -5.70
N GLU A 133 -8.36 -17.77 -6.13
CA GLU A 133 -7.49 -18.29 -7.20
C GLU A 133 -6.63 -19.50 -6.78
N GLY A 134 -6.80 -20.00 -5.55
CA GLY A 134 -6.15 -21.20 -5.02
C GLY A 134 -4.69 -21.00 -4.60
N LEU A 135 -4.26 -19.76 -4.37
CA LEU A 135 -2.90 -19.44 -3.96
C LEU A 135 -2.72 -19.58 -2.44
N ASP A 136 -1.60 -20.18 -2.03
CA ASP A 136 -1.21 -20.27 -0.62
C ASP A 136 -0.62 -18.95 -0.13
N ILE A 137 -1.50 -18.08 0.37
CA ILE A 137 -1.18 -16.72 0.79
C ILE A 137 -1.46 -16.48 2.28
N GLN A 138 -0.71 -15.54 2.84
CA GLN A 138 -0.99 -14.89 4.10
C GLN A 138 -0.87 -13.37 3.98
N LEU A 139 -1.92 -12.66 4.38
CA LEU A 139 -1.90 -11.22 4.58
C LEU A 139 -1.35 -10.87 5.97
N PHE A 140 -0.41 -9.93 6.00
CA PHE A 140 0.10 -9.29 7.21
C PHE A 140 -0.41 -7.85 7.28
N ASP A 141 -0.43 -7.29 8.49
CA ASP A 141 -0.64 -5.87 8.70
C ASP A 141 0.69 -5.20 9.05
N SER A 142 1.21 -4.40 8.12
CA SER A 142 2.48 -3.68 8.29
C SER A 142 2.52 -2.80 9.53
N ARG A 143 1.36 -2.33 10.02
CA ARG A 143 1.29 -1.53 11.24
C ARG A 143 1.75 -2.31 12.47
N PHE A 144 1.56 -3.62 12.53
CA PHE A 144 2.03 -4.42 13.67
C PHE A 144 3.52 -4.78 13.59
N ILE A 145 4.17 -4.51 12.46
CA ILE A 145 5.49 -5.02 12.11
C ILE A 145 6.50 -3.87 11.96
N ILE A 146 6.15 -2.82 11.22
CA ILE A 146 6.98 -1.64 11.01
C ILE A 146 6.65 -0.62 12.08
N LYS A 147 7.66 -0.31 12.89
CA LYS A 147 7.59 0.64 14.00
C LYS A 147 8.24 1.96 13.65
N THR A 148 7.61 3.05 14.06
CA THR A 148 8.08 4.42 13.77
C THR A 148 8.02 5.32 14.98
N ASP A 149 8.58 6.52 14.84
CA ASP A 149 8.28 7.65 15.72
C ASP A 149 6.89 8.25 15.43
N ASP A 150 6.57 9.34 16.14
CA ASP A 150 5.31 10.09 16.06
C ASP A 150 5.32 11.18 14.99
N ASN A 151 6.30 11.19 14.07
CA ASN A 151 6.37 12.20 13.01
C ASN A 151 5.35 11.89 11.89
N PHE A 152 4.06 11.95 12.21
CA PHE A 152 2.94 11.65 11.33
C PHE A 152 3.08 12.35 9.95
N GLY A 153 2.72 11.62 8.89
CA GLY A 153 2.86 12.05 7.49
C GLY A 153 4.23 11.73 6.88
N ASN A 154 5.29 11.57 7.69
CA ASN A 154 6.63 11.19 7.23
C ASN A 154 7.43 10.55 8.37
N ALA A 155 6.88 9.48 8.94
CA ALA A 155 7.39 8.91 10.18
C ALA A 155 8.74 8.20 9.97
N ASN A 156 9.67 8.36 10.92
CA ASN A 156 10.98 7.72 10.86
C ASN A 156 10.90 6.30 11.40
N VAL A 157 11.50 5.35 10.69
CA VAL A 157 11.45 3.93 11.06
C VAL A 157 12.40 3.63 12.23
N GLU A 158 11.86 2.98 13.26
CA GLU A 158 12.62 2.37 14.35
C GLU A 158 13.15 1.00 13.90
N PHE A 159 14.29 1.01 13.20
CA PHE A 159 14.84 -0.19 12.55
C PHE A 159 15.13 -1.35 13.50
N THR A 160 15.59 -1.10 14.73
CA THR A 160 15.91 -2.17 15.68
C THR A 160 14.70 -3.03 16.00
N GLU A 161 13.58 -2.40 16.36
CA GLU A 161 12.33 -3.11 16.70
C GLU A 161 11.64 -3.64 15.43
N THR A 162 11.64 -2.86 14.35
CA THR A 162 11.09 -3.28 13.05
C THR A 162 11.77 -4.55 12.54
N ASN A 163 13.11 -4.60 12.53
CA ASN A 163 13.86 -5.77 12.06
C ASN A 163 13.58 -7.01 12.91
N LYS A 164 13.43 -6.85 14.24
CA LYS A 164 13.05 -7.93 15.14
C LYS A 164 11.67 -8.48 14.80
N ARG A 165 10.68 -7.59 14.60
CA ARG A 165 9.30 -7.99 14.24
C ARG A 165 9.21 -8.65 12.88
N ILE A 166 9.96 -8.17 11.88
CA ILE A 166 10.02 -8.80 10.56
C ILE A 166 10.58 -10.22 10.67
N LYS A 167 11.65 -10.43 11.44
CA LYS A 167 12.23 -11.76 11.69
C LYS A 167 11.26 -12.68 12.43
N GLU A 168 10.45 -12.15 13.35
CA GLU A 168 9.40 -12.92 14.02
C GLU A 168 8.29 -13.30 13.04
N ALA A 169 7.77 -12.34 12.27
CA ALA A 169 6.73 -12.57 11.27
C ALA A 169 7.16 -13.64 10.24
N LYS A 170 8.44 -13.63 9.83
CA LYS A 170 9.04 -14.61 8.91
C LYS A 170 8.78 -16.06 9.32
N LYS A 171 8.70 -16.37 10.62
CA LYS A 171 8.48 -17.73 11.12
C LYS A 171 7.11 -18.31 10.72
N SER A 172 6.15 -17.43 10.44
CA SER A 172 4.79 -17.80 9.99
C SER A 172 4.62 -17.73 8.48
N PHE A 173 5.65 -17.36 7.72
CA PHE A 173 5.49 -17.12 6.29
C PHE A 173 5.03 -18.37 5.55
N LYS A 174 4.06 -18.17 4.65
CA LYS A 174 3.59 -19.17 3.69
C LYS A 174 4.30 -19.03 2.35
N ARG A 175 3.79 -19.69 1.30
CA ARG A 175 4.34 -19.54 -0.05
C ARG A 175 4.32 -18.09 -0.54
N ILE A 176 3.23 -17.36 -0.28
CA ILE A 176 3.05 -15.94 -0.63
C ILE A 176 2.70 -15.16 0.64
N ASN A 177 3.37 -14.02 0.86
CA ASN A 177 3.20 -13.20 2.06
C ASN A 177 2.94 -11.75 1.64
N LEU A 178 1.72 -11.25 1.83
CA LEU A 178 1.29 -9.94 1.38
C LEU A 178 1.35 -8.92 2.52
N PHE A 179 1.91 -7.76 2.23
CA PHE A 179 2.03 -6.63 3.13
C PHE A 179 1.45 -5.37 2.46
N PRO A 180 0.58 -4.62 3.15
CA PRO A 180 0.25 -3.26 2.72
C PRO A 180 1.51 -2.39 2.82
N GLY A 181 1.86 -1.68 1.76
CA GLY A 181 2.95 -0.70 1.75
C GLY A 181 2.56 0.57 2.54
N PHE A 182 3.47 1.55 2.60
CA PHE A 182 3.21 2.93 3.05
C PHE A 182 2.82 3.13 4.53
N ILE A 183 2.18 2.15 5.17
CA ILE A 183 1.58 2.23 6.49
C ILE A 183 2.45 1.54 7.54
N ALA A 184 2.51 2.13 8.73
CA ALA A 184 3.24 1.64 9.89
C ALA A 184 2.49 2.00 11.17
N SER A 185 3.07 1.77 12.34
CA SER A 185 2.58 2.38 13.58
C SER A 185 3.69 2.75 14.53
N ASN A 186 3.43 3.72 15.40
CA ASN A 186 4.33 4.02 16.51
C ASN A 186 4.28 2.92 17.60
N ASN A 187 5.01 3.15 18.70
CA ASN A 187 5.06 2.22 19.83
C ASN A 187 3.72 2.09 20.59
N ASP A 188 2.87 3.11 20.53
CA ASP A 188 1.50 3.09 21.07
C ASP A 188 0.48 2.46 20.10
N SER A 189 0.95 1.86 19.00
CA SER A 189 0.12 1.25 17.94
C SER A 189 -0.81 2.23 17.23
N VAL A 190 -0.47 3.51 17.24
CA VAL A 190 -1.13 4.54 16.44
C VAL A 190 -0.59 4.45 15.01
N THR A 191 -1.50 4.34 14.03
CA THR A 191 -1.15 4.31 12.61
C THR A 191 -0.33 5.54 12.22
N THR A 192 0.77 5.30 11.51
CA THR A 192 1.63 6.30 10.89
C THR A 192 1.80 5.99 9.41
N THR A 193 2.24 6.99 8.64
CA THR A 193 2.62 6.82 7.23
C THR A 193 4.10 7.13 7.01
N LEU A 194 4.71 6.43 6.06
CA LEU A 194 6.14 6.52 5.73
C LEU A 194 6.46 7.64 4.73
N GLY A 195 5.51 8.55 4.47
CA GLY A 195 5.66 9.61 3.50
C GLY A 195 5.59 9.16 2.04
N ARG A 196 5.95 10.08 1.13
CA ARG A 196 5.85 9.88 -0.32
C ARG A 196 6.77 8.74 -0.77
N GLY A 197 6.24 7.83 -1.58
CA GLY A 197 6.98 6.62 -1.99
C GLY A 197 7.06 5.56 -0.88
N GLY A 198 6.27 5.70 0.20
CA GLY A 198 6.34 4.81 1.36
C GLY A 198 6.13 3.33 1.05
N SER A 199 5.42 2.95 -0.03
CA SER A 199 5.31 1.53 -0.44
C SER A 199 6.62 0.96 -0.98
N ASP A 200 7.40 1.75 -1.72
CA ASP A 200 8.74 1.34 -2.15
C ASP A 200 9.68 1.25 -0.94
N TYR A 201 9.54 2.20 0.00
CA TYR A 201 10.30 2.17 1.24
C TYR A 201 9.94 0.96 2.12
N THR A 202 8.66 0.60 2.26
CA THR A 202 8.22 -0.65 2.92
C THR A 202 8.91 -1.88 2.32
N ALA A 203 8.98 -1.95 0.98
CA ALA A 203 9.63 -3.06 0.31
C ALA A 203 11.14 -3.10 0.59
N ALA A 204 11.82 -1.95 0.58
CA ALA A 204 13.24 -1.84 0.93
C ALA A 204 13.52 -2.24 2.39
N ILE A 205 12.66 -1.83 3.34
CA ILE A 205 12.75 -2.21 4.76
C ILE A 205 12.65 -3.74 4.92
N LEU A 206 11.65 -4.37 4.29
CA LEU A 206 11.48 -5.82 4.33
C LEU A 206 12.65 -6.54 3.66
N ALA A 207 13.15 -6.03 2.52
CA ALA A 207 14.28 -6.60 1.80
C ALA A 207 15.54 -6.63 2.65
N ALA A 208 15.88 -5.49 3.26
CA ALA A 208 17.04 -5.37 4.14
C ALA A 208 16.92 -6.26 5.38
N ALA A 209 15.75 -6.32 6.02
CA ALA A 209 15.53 -7.11 7.23
C ALA A 209 15.52 -8.63 6.99
N LEU A 210 15.09 -9.06 5.79
CA LEU A 210 15.00 -10.46 5.40
C LEU A 210 16.25 -11.01 4.70
N ASP A 211 17.21 -10.14 4.39
CA ASP A 211 18.47 -10.44 3.69
C ASP A 211 18.21 -11.13 2.34
N VAL A 212 17.38 -10.50 1.51
CA VAL A 212 17.06 -11.01 0.17
C VAL A 212 18.10 -10.56 -0.86
N GLU A 213 18.40 -11.45 -1.81
CA GLU A 213 19.37 -11.17 -2.88
C GLU A 213 18.85 -10.14 -3.90
N GLU A 214 17.54 -10.07 -4.09
CA GLU A 214 16.89 -9.23 -5.11
C GLU A 214 15.51 -8.76 -4.64
N PHE A 215 15.21 -7.50 -4.97
CA PHE A 215 13.92 -6.85 -4.79
C PHE A 215 13.49 -6.21 -6.11
N GLU A 216 12.25 -6.47 -6.52
CA GLU A 216 11.69 -5.96 -7.77
C GLU A 216 10.58 -4.92 -7.53
N ILE A 217 10.64 -3.81 -8.26
CA ILE A 217 9.59 -2.80 -8.33
C ILE A 217 8.83 -2.98 -9.64
N TRP A 218 7.56 -3.36 -9.55
CA TRP A 218 6.66 -3.48 -10.67
C TRP A 218 5.83 -2.20 -10.82
N THR A 219 6.00 -1.52 -11.95
CA THR A 219 5.36 -0.24 -12.27
C THR A 219 4.82 -0.23 -13.70
N ASP A 220 4.22 0.88 -14.12
CA ASP A 220 3.61 1.11 -15.44
C ASP A 220 4.60 1.52 -16.56
N VAL A 221 5.91 1.43 -16.30
CA VAL A 221 7.00 1.72 -17.24
C VAL A 221 8.09 0.65 -17.16
N ASP A 222 8.87 0.47 -18.24
CA ASP A 222 9.87 -0.60 -18.41
C ASP A 222 11.14 -0.45 -17.54
N GLY A 223 11.05 0.27 -16.42
CA GLY A 223 12.15 0.56 -15.50
C GLY A 223 12.46 2.04 -15.39
N LEU A 224 13.71 2.36 -15.06
CA LEU A 224 14.17 3.75 -15.02
C LEU A 224 14.37 4.27 -16.43
N MET A 225 13.83 5.45 -16.70
CA MET A 225 13.84 6.08 -18.00
C MET A 225 14.78 7.29 -17.99
N THR A 226 15.43 7.59 -19.12
CA THR A 226 16.32 8.77 -19.24
C THR A 226 15.61 10.11 -19.01
N ALA A 227 14.28 10.13 -19.09
CA ALA A 227 13.43 11.27 -18.78
C ALA A 227 11.99 10.79 -18.50
N ASN A 228 11.15 11.64 -17.92
CA ASN A 228 9.73 11.35 -17.73
C ASN A 228 9.03 11.09 -19.08
N THR A 229 8.55 9.86 -19.28
CA THR A 229 7.90 9.37 -20.51
C THR A 229 6.64 10.15 -20.88
N ARG A 230 5.97 10.79 -19.90
CA ARG A 230 4.77 11.62 -20.14
C ARG A 230 5.11 12.96 -20.76
N ILE A 231 6.36 13.42 -20.62
CA ILE A 231 6.85 14.71 -21.15
C ILE A 231 7.69 14.48 -22.41
N VAL A 232 8.60 13.50 -22.36
CA VAL A 232 9.57 13.22 -23.43
C VAL A 232 9.24 11.87 -24.08
N LYS A 233 8.65 11.90 -25.27
CA LYS A 233 8.19 10.71 -25.99
C LYS A 233 9.29 9.71 -26.38
N ASN A 234 10.53 10.19 -26.55
CA ASN A 234 11.68 9.38 -26.97
C ASN A 234 12.61 9.03 -25.79
N SER A 235 12.08 8.91 -24.58
CA SER A 235 12.82 8.44 -23.41
C SER A 235 13.30 7.00 -23.63
N LYS A 236 14.54 6.70 -23.25
CA LYS A 236 15.12 5.35 -23.33
C LYS A 236 15.18 4.71 -21.95
N VAL A 237 15.19 3.38 -21.91
CA VAL A 237 15.42 2.63 -20.67
C VAL A 237 16.89 2.76 -20.28
N ILE A 238 17.13 3.00 -18.99
CA ILE A 238 18.44 2.93 -18.36
C ILE A 238 18.60 1.51 -17.84
N GLU A 239 19.44 0.70 -18.50
CA GLU A 239 19.62 -0.72 -18.18
C GLU A 239 20.29 -0.93 -16.81
N HIS A 240 21.23 -0.06 -16.44
CA HIS A 240 21.98 -0.13 -15.20
C HIS A 240 22.19 1.26 -14.60
N VAL A 241 22.04 1.34 -13.28
CA VAL A 241 22.24 2.55 -12.49
C VAL A 241 22.80 2.17 -11.14
N THR A 242 23.66 3.01 -10.58
CA THR A 242 24.14 2.86 -9.19
C THR A 242 23.08 3.38 -8.20
N TYR A 243 23.20 3.00 -6.93
CA TYR A 243 22.29 3.52 -5.90
C TYR A 243 22.34 5.05 -5.77
N GLU A 244 23.52 5.63 -5.88
CA GLU A 244 23.71 7.09 -5.80
C GLU A 244 23.01 7.81 -6.96
N GLU A 245 23.17 7.32 -8.19
CA GLU A 245 22.50 7.88 -9.36
C GLU A 245 20.97 7.73 -9.26
N ALA A 246 20.47 6.55 -8.86
CA ALA A 246 19.04 6.31 -8.68
C ALA A 246 18.43 7.24 -7.61
N MET A 247 19.16 7.49 -6.52
CA MET A 247 18.75 8.41 -5.47
C MET A 247 18.72 9.86 -5.96
N GLN A 248 19.69 10.29 -6.77
CA GLN A 248 19.66 11.63 -7.38
C GLN A 248 18.46 11.75 -8.33
N LEU A 249 18.19 10.74 -9.16
CA LEU A 249 17.07 10.73 -10.10
C LEU A 249 15.70 10.77 -9.41
N SER A 250 15.57 10.21 -8.20
CA SER A 250 14.29 10.18 -7.47
C SER A 250 14.01 11.45 -6.64
N HIS A 251 15.04 12.26 -6.38
CA HIS A 251 14.90 13.47 -5.57
C HIS A 251 14.35 14.67 -6.36
N PHE A 252 14.64 14.76 -7.67
CA PHE A 252 14.24 15.86 -8.56
C PHE A 252 12.92 15.59 -9.28
#